data_AF-D4Z4C1-F1
#
_entry.id   AF-D4Z4C1-F1
#
_cell.length_a   1.000
_cell.length_b   1.000
_cell.length_c   1.000
_cell.angle_alpha   90.00
_cell.angle_beta   90.00
_cell.angle_gamma   90.00
#
_symmetry.space_group_name_H-M   'P 1'
#
loop_
_entity.id
_entity.type
_entity.pdbx_description
1 polymer ?
#
loop_
_entity_poly.entity_id
_entity_poly.type
_entity_poly.pdbx_seq_one_letter_code
_entity_poly.pdbx_strand_id
1 'polypeptide(L)'
;MQTEPNASSAQTMLMYVTAASLSCRAEPKSGASVVEKLTRGDNVLAGETLGHWAHLDRIGEDCWVAQRFLSENDPGSEPLPRRAQLYGPRRDIVETLSSQPIGPSCGSKWKCGQMDSCSEAYHYLNECGLSRLDGDGDGVPCESIC
;
A
#
# COMPACT_ATOMS: atom_id res chain seq x y z
N MET A 1 13.86 -29.36 36.21
CA MET A 1 13.92 -28.89 34.81
C MET A 1 12.52 -28.50 34.37
N GLN A 2 12.06 -27.34 34.84
CA GLN A 2 10.84 -26.69 34.35
C GLN A 2 11.35 -25.43 33.64
N THR A 3 11.44 -25.46 32.32
CA THR A 3 11.50 -24.24 31.52
C THR A 3 10.05 -23.80 31.37
N GLU A 4 9.63 -22.91 32.25
CA GLU A 4 8.35 -22.20 32.12
C GLU A 4 8.34 -21.46 30.77
N PRO A 5 7.24 -21.51 30.00
CA PRO A 5 7.05 -20.57 28.92
C PRO A 5 6.78 -19.23 29.59
N ASN A 6 7.80 -18.39 29.71
CA ASN A 6 7.62 -17.00 30.05
C ASN A 6 6.85 -16.38 28.88
N ALA A 7 5.52 -16.47 28.96
CA ALA A 7 4.58 -15.72 28.16
C ALA A 7 4.73 -14.25 28.55
N SER A 8 5.88 -13.68 28.21
CA SER A 8 6.05 -12.25 28.04
C SER A 8 5.06 -11.92 26.92
N SER A 9 3.95 -11.26 27.27
CA SER A 9 2.95 -10.80 26.31
C SER A 9 3.64 -10.08 25.16
N ALA A 10 3.95 -10.83 24.09
CA ALA A 10 4.47 -10.29 22.87
C ALA A 10 3.32 -9.45 22.32
N GLN A 11 3.47 -8.12 22.43
CA GLN A 11 2.52 -7.22 21.80
C GLN A 11 2.72 -7.37 20.30
N THR A 12 1.96 -8.27 19.72
CA THR A 12 2.04 -8.56 18.31
C THR A 12 1.34 -7.45 17.55
N MET A 13 2.07 -6.80 16.66
CA MET A 13 1.58 -5.70 15.85
C MET A 13 1.31 -6.18 14.43
N LEU A 14 0.19 -5.74 13.87
CA LEU A 14 -0.14 -6.01 12.47
C LEU A 14 0.86 -5.26 11.58
N MET A 15 1.62 -6.01 10.80
CA MET A 15 2.62 -5.51 9.85
C MET A 15 2.28 -6.00 8.46
N TYR A 16 2.70 -5.24 7.46
CA TYR A 16 2.49 -5.54 6.06
C TYR A 16 3.81 -5.88 5.37
N VAL A 17 3.79 -6.94 4.58
CA VAL A 17 4.95 -7.34 3.79
C VAL A 17 5.09 -6.40 2.59
N THR A 18 6.21 -5.69 2.50
CA THR A 18 6.50 -4.76 1.39
C THR A 18 7.33 -5.40 0.29
N ALA A 19 7.89 -6.60 0.50
CA ALA A 19 8.70 -7.30 -0.49
C ALA A 19 7.84 -8.16 -1.43
N ALA A 20 8.20 -8.23 -2.71
CA ALA A 20 7.57 -9.13 -3.68
C ALA A 20 7.71 -10.62 -3.29
N SER A 21 8.73 -10.97 -2.52
CA SER A 21 8.96 -12.31 -2.00
C SER A 21 9.75 -12.23 -0.70
N LEU A 22 9.17 -12.69 0.40
CA LEU A 22 9.80 -12.71 1.71
C LEU A 22 9.79 -14.14 2.24
N SER A 23 10.95 -14.66 2.62
CA SER A 23 11.05 -16.01 3.20
C SER A 23 10.85 -15.93 4.71
N CYS A 24 9.82 -16.62 5.21
CA CYS A 24 9.69 -16.92 6.63
C CYS A 24 10.56 -18.11 6.99
N ARG A 25 11.35 -17.97 8.05
CA ARG A 25 12.43 -18.90 8.38
C ARG A 25 12.31 -19.43 9.79
N ALA A 26 12.74 -20.66 10.04
CA ALA A 26 12.67 -21.26 11.37
C ALA A 26 13.60 -20.57 12.39
N GLU A 27 14.65 -19.88 11.92
CA GLU A 27 15.62 -19.18 12.76
C GLU A 27 15.89 -17.78 12.20
N PRO A 28 16.31 -16.80 13.04
CA PRO A 28 16.65 -15.44 12.64
C PRO A 28 18.00 -15.37 11.92
N LYS A 29 18.15 -16.12 10.83
CA LYS A 29 19.35 -16.18 10.00
C LYS A 29 19.02 -16.38 8.52
N SER A 30 19.83 -15.77 7.66
CA SER A 30 19.63 -15.79 6.20
C SER A 30 19.82 -17.17 5.55
N GLY A 31 20.45 -18.11 6.25
CA GLY A 31 20.66 -19.50 5.80
C GLY A 31 19.74 -20.54 6.46
N ALA A 32 18.75 -20.14 7.27
CA ALA A 32 17.88 -21.10 7.94
C ALA A 32 16.92 -21.80 6.96
N SER A 33 16.31 -22.90 7.40
CA SER A 33 15.22 -23.52 6.63
C SER A 33 14.07 -22.52 6.45
N VAL A 34 13.54 -22.47 5.24
CA VAL A 34 12.38 -21.62 4.90
C VAL A 34 11.12 -22.41 5.24
N VAL A 35 10.35 -21.89 6.20
CA VAL A 35 9.05 -22.45 6.63
C VAL A 35 8.00 -22.10 5.58
N GLU A 36 7.94 -20.82 5.19
CA GLU A 36 6.97 -20.34 4.21
C GLU A 36 7.52 -19.17 3.39
N LYS A 37 6.85 -18.86 2.28
CA LYS A 37 7.12 -17.71 1.43
C LYS A 37 5.92 -16.75 1.42
N LEU A 38 6.14 -15.58 1.98
CA LEU A 38 5.21 -14.45 2.03
C LEU A 38 5.34 -13.59 0.77
N THR A 39 4.26 -12.95 0.37
CA THR A 39 4.18 -12.03 -0.77
C THR A 39 3.85 -10.61 -0.32
N ARG A 40 4.09 -9.64 -1.22
CA ARG A 40 3.75 -8.23 -0.97
C ARG A 40 2.25 -8.08 -0.65
N GLY A 41 1.93 -7.30 0.37
CA GLY A 41 0.57 -7.05 0.83
C GLY A 41 0.03 -8.11 1.81
N ASP A 42 0.80 -9.16 2.12
CA ASP A 42 0.43 -10.10 3.15
C ASP A 42 0.47 -9.42 4.52
N ASN A 43 -0.56 -9.65 5.33
CA ASN A 43 -0.66 -9.11 6.69
C ASN A 43 -0.14 -10.15 7.67
N VAL A 44 0.88 -9.78 8.42
CA VAL A 44 1.54 -10.64 9.38
C VAL A 44 1.54 -10.01 10.75
N LEU A 45 1.37 -10.85 11.76
CA LEU A 45 1.37 -10.46 13.15
C LEU A 45 2.82 -10.55 13.66
N ALA A 46 3.54 -9.43 13.65
CA ALA A 46 4.93 -9.36 14.08
C ALA A 46 5.04 -9.06 15.58
N GLY A 47 5.68 -9.95 16.32
CA GLY A 47 5.87 -9.84 17.76
C GLY A 47 7.29 -9.38 18.10
N GLU A 48 8.05 -10.27 18.72
CA GLU A 48 9.42 -9.96 19.14
C GLU A 48 10.36 -9.70 17.96
N THR A 49 11.32 -8.79 18.16
CA THR A 49 12.35 -8.51 17.15
C THR A 49 13.73 -8.83 17.71
N LEU A 50 14.54 -9.53 16.91
CA LEU A 50 15.93 -9.89 17.24
C LEU A 50 16.86 -9.37 16.14
N GLY A 51 17.57 -8.28 16.43
CA GLY A 51 18.51 -7.67 15.49
C GLY A 51 17.80 -7.16 14.24
N HIS A 52 18.03 -7.82 13.09
CA HIS A 52 17.37 -7.52 11.81
C HIS A 52 16.23 -8.47 11.47
N TRP A 53 15.71 -9.19 12.47
CA TRP A 53 14.63 -10.14 12.32
C TRP A 53 13.43 -9.77 13.17
N ALA A 54 12.25 -10.11 12.68
CA ALA A 54 10.97 -10.02 13.36
C ALA A 54 10.37 -11.42 13.41
N HIS A 55 9.90 -11.81 14.58
CA HIS A 55 9.18 -13.04 14.83
C HIS A 55 7.71 -12.83 14.47
N LEU A 56 7.14 -13.78 13.76
CA LEU A 56 5.74 -13.78 13.39
C LEU A 56 5.01 -14.83 14.22
N ASP A 57 3.98 -14.39 14.94
CA ASP A 57 3.07 -15.29 15.64
C ASP A 57 2.01 -15.76 14.64
N ARG A 58 2.08 -17.02 14.24
CA ARG A 58 1.14 -17.63 13.30
C ARG A 58 0.58 -18.93 13.86
N ILE A 59 -0.66 -19.22 13.47
CA ILE A 59 -1.39 -20.40 13.92
C ILE A 59 -0.72 -21.64 13.29
N GLY A 60 0.19 -22.28 14.03
CA GLY A 60 0.78 -23.58 13.70
C GLY A 60 2.30 -23.63 13.78
N GLU A 61 3.00 -22.66 13.20
CA GLU A 61 4.47 -22.57 13.20
C GLU A 61 4.89 -21.11 13.24
N ASP A 62 5.60 -20.74 14.30
CA ASP A 62 6.22 -19.44 14.42
C ASP A 62 7.46 -19.34 13.53
N CYS A 63 7.72 -18.16 12.97
CA CYS A 63 8.83 -17.99 12.04
C CYS A 63 9.38 -16.56 11.99
N TRP A 64 10.65 -16.45 11.60
CA TRP A 64 11.42 -15.23 11.53
C TRP A 64 11.48 -14.67 10.12
N VAL A 65 11.24 -13.37 10.00
CA VAL A 65 11.36 -12.61 8.75
C VAL A 65 12.27 -11.41 8.93
N ALA A 66 12.84 -10.91 7.84
CA ALA A 66 13.66 -9.71 7.91
C ALA A 66 12.78 -8.45 7.99
N GLN A 67 12.92 -7.70 9.09
CA GLN A 67 12.14 -6.50 9.42
C GLN A 67 12.23 -5.40 8.36
N ARG A 68 13.32 -5.34 7.58
CA ARG A 68 13.45 -4.41 6.44
C ARG A 68 12.37 -4.56 5.35
N PHE A 69 11.64 -5.66 5.38
CA PHE A 69 10.57 -5.98 4.43
C PHE A 69 9.18 -5.96 5.10
N LEU A 70 9.11 -5.54 6.36
CA LEU A 70 7.87 -5.29 7.08
C LEU A 70 7.64 -3.78 7.17
N SER A 71 6.38 -3.37 7.14
CA SER A 71 5.98 -2.00 7.37
C SER A 71 4.69 -1.96 8.18
N GLU A 72 4.60 -1.05 9.16
CA GLU A 72 3.35 -0.77 9.88
C GLU A 72 2.29 -0.15 8.96
N ASN A 73 2.74 0.53 7.91
CA ASN A 73 1.87 1.14 6.94
C ASN A 73 1.59 0.14 5.81
N ASP A 74 0.31 -0.11 5.54
CA ASP A 74 -0.10 -0.88 4.37
C ASP A 74 0.58 -0.27 3.13
N PRO A 75 1.44 -1.02 2.41
CA PRO A 75 1.95 -0.59 1.12
C PRO A 75 0.81 -0.75 0.12
N GLY A 76 -0.18 0.15 0.26
CA GLY A 76 -1.43 0.20 -0.46
C GLY A 76 -1.36 -0.53 -1.78
N SER A 77 -1.98 -1.71 -1.80
CA SER A 77 -2.37 -2.47 -2.99
C SER A 77 -1.62 -2.03 -4.26
N GLU A 78 -0.33 -2.38 -4.36
CA GLU A 78 0.45 -2.03 -5.55
C GLU A 78 -0.26 -2.66 -6.76
N PRO A 79 -0.73 -1.86 -7.73
CA PRO A 79 -1.47 -2.39 -8.86
C PRO A 79 -0.56 -3.35 -9.59
N LEU A 80 -1.05 -4.60 -9.70
CA LEU A 80 -0.42 -5.72 -10.41
C LEU A 80 0.41 -5.24 -11.60
N PRO A 81 1.62 -5.78 -11.82
CA PRO A 81 2.37 -5.47 -13.02
C PRO A 81 1.51 -5.86 -14.23
N ARG A 82 0.96 -4.86 -14.93
CA ARG A 82 0.27 -5.02 -16.21
C ARG A 82 1.30 -5.42 -17.26
N ARG A 83 1.76 -6.66 -17.21
CA ARG A 83 2.47 -7.31 -18.33
C ARG A 83 1.81 -8.65 -18.61
N ALA A 84 0.66 -8.57 -19.26
CA ALA A 84 0.41 -9.22 -20.55
C ALA A 84 -1.09 -9.15 -20.91
N GLN A 85 -1.52 -8.03 -21.50
CA GLN A 85 -2.54 -8.10 -22.55
C GLN A 85 -2.00 -7.42 -23.80
N LEU A 86 -0.98 -8.06 -24.36
CA LEU A 86 -0.56 -7.87 -25.74
C LEU A 86 -1.29 -8.91 -26.60
N TYR A 87 -2.62 -8.84 -26.64
CA TYR A 87 -3.43 -9.45 -27.70
C TYR A 87 -4.61 -8.52 -27.95
N GLY A 88 -4.63 -7.94 -29.14
CA GLY A 88 -5.43 -6.78 -29.52
C GLY A 88 -6.94 -7.01 -29.70
N PRO A 89 -7.60 -6.18 -30.53
CA PRO A 89 -8.92 -5.65 -30.24
C PRO A 89 -10.05 -6.43 -30.94
N ARG A 90 -11.23 -6.52 -30.30
CA ARG A 90 -12.55 -6.40 -30.95
C ARG A 90 -13.71 -6.60 -29.96
N ARG A 91 -14.54 -5.58 -29.76
CA ARG A 91 -15.96 -5.54 -30.16
C ARG A 91 -16.74 -4.44 -29.40
N ASP A 92 -17.03 -3.39 -30.16
CA ASP A 92 -18.34 -2.74 -30.27
C ASP A 92 -18.96 -2.09 -29.02
N ILE A 93 -18.84 -0.76 -29.05
CA ILE A 93 -19.81 0.26 -28.64
C ILE A 93 -21.24 -0.27 -28.52
N VAL A 94 -21.80 -0.20 -27.31
CA VAL A 94 -23.17 0.25 -27.10
C VAL A 94 -23.20 1.32 -26.01
N GLU A 95 -23.23 2.57 -26.47
CA GLU A 95 -23.96 3.71 -25.91
C GLU A 95 -25.29 3.25 -25.27
N THR A 96 -25.84 3.76 -24.16
CA THR A 96 -25.66 5.00 -23.38
C THR A 96 -26.55 4.85 -22.12
N LEU A 97 -26.36 5.76 -21.15
CA LEU A 97 -27.33 6.22 -20.13
C LEU A 97 -27.52 5.37 -18.86
N SER A 98 -26.79 5.75 -17.80
CA SER A 98 -27.45 6.40 -16.66
C SER A 98 -26.44 7.13 -15.78
N SER A 99 -26.51 8.46 -15.84
CA SER A 99 -26.26 9.44 -14.79
C SER A 99 -25.40 9.02 -13.61
N GLN A 100 -24.11 9.33 -13.70
CA GLN A 100 -23.31 9.90 -12.61
C GLN A 100 -22.11 10.59 -13.26
N PRO A 101 -21.78 11.86 -12.94
CA PRO A 101 -20.53 12.43 -13.38
C PRO A 101 -19.44 11.52 -12.82
N ILE A 102 -18.67 10.90 -13.69
CA ILE A 102 -17.39 10.31 -13.34
C ILE A 102 -16.58 11.53 -12.90
N GLY A 103 -16.65 11.88 -11.60
CA GLY A 103 -15.87 12.96 -11.02
C GLY A 103 -14.42 12.75 -11.46
N PRO A 104 -13.71 13.84 -11.83
CA PRO A 104 -12.37 13.75 -12.39
C PRO A 104 -11.54 12.91 -11.44
N SER A 105 -11.30 11.66 -11.82
CA SER A 105 -10.70 10.66 -10.95
C SER A 105 -9.24 11.00 -10.85
N CYS A 106 -8.92 11.93 -9.94
CA CYS A 106 -7.62 12.51 -9.64
C CYS A 106 -6.57 12.18 -10.69
N GLY A 107 -6.73 12.78 -11.88
CA GLY A 107 -5.86 12.50 -13.01
C GLY A 107 -4.41 12.95 -12.73
N SER A 108 -3.49 12.68 -13.65
CA SER A 108 -2.09 13.12 -13.53
C SER A 108 -1.86 14.64 -13.65
N LYS A 109 -2.90 15.46 -13.44
CA LYS A 109 -2.89 16.92 -13.51
C LYS A 109 -2.66 17.47 -12.10
N TRP A 110 -1.51 18.11 -11.89
CA TRP A 110 -1.06 18.59 -10.57
C TRP A 110 -0.61 20.05 -10.59
N LYS A 111 -0.73 20.71 -11.74
CA LYS A 111 -0.41 22.13 -11.95
C LYS A 111 -1.66 22.88 -12.39
N CYS A 112 -1.76 24.14 -11.98
CA CYS A 112 -2.86 25.03 -12.34
C CYS A 112 -3.06 25.16 -13.85
N GLY A 113 -2.00 25.34 -14.63
CA GLY A 113 -2.11 25.41 -16.10
C GLY A 113 -2.54 24.12 -16.80
N GLN A 114 -2.78 23.03 -16.07
CA GLN A 114 -3.37 21.81 -16.62
C GLN A 114 -4.87 21.70 -16.37
N MET A 115 -5.44 22.60 -15.54
CA MET A 115 -6.85 22.63 -15.15
C MET A 115 -7.57 23.71 -15.95
N ASP A 116 -8.78 23.41 -16.38
CA ASP A 116 -9.53 24.29 -17.30
C ASP A 116 -10.54 25.18 -16.55
N SER A 117 -10.76 24.96 -15.25
CA SER A 117 -11.76 25.70 -14.48
C SER A 117 -11.49 25.69 -12.98
N CYS A 118 -11.91 26.77 -12.30
CA CYS A 118 -11.80 26.90 -10.85
C CYS A 118 -12.46 25.75 -10.07
N SER A 119 -13.69 25.38 -10.45
CA SER A 119 -14.40 24.27 -9.81
C SER A 119 -13.68 22.93 -9.98
N GLU A 120 -12.96 22.73 -11.10
CA GLU A 120 -12.10 21.57 -11.29
C GLU A 120 -10.91 21.63 -10.32
N ALA A 121 -10.26 22.79 -10.20
CA ALA A 121 -9.16 22.98 -9.25
C ALA A 121 -9.59 22.71 -7.79
N TYR A 122 -10.78 23.14 -7.39
CA TYR A 122 -11.38 22.82 -6.09
C TYR A 122 -11.63 21.34 -5.89
N HIS A 123 -12.10 20.65 -6.92
CA HIS A 123 -12.31 19.21 -6.88
C HIS A 123 -10.98 18.47 -6.67
N TYR A 124 -9.90 18.93 -7.30
CA TYR A 124 -8.56 18.36 -7.11
C TYR A 124 -7.93 18.71 -5.76
N LEU A 125 -8.22 19.89 -5.19
CA LEU A 125 -7.76 20.24 -3.85
C LEU A 125 -8.47 19.42 -2.77
N ASN A 126 -9.80 19.29 -2.87
CA ASN A 126 -10.62 18.65 -1.84
C ASN A 126 -10.69 17.13 -1.96
N GLU A 127 -10.83 16.59 -3.18
CA GLU A 127 -10.98 15.14 -3.39
C GLU A 127 -9.65 14.43 -3.66
N CYS A 128 -8.68 15.11 -4.26
CA CYS A 128 -7.37 14.53 -4.56
C CYS A 128 -6.28 14.91 -3.56
N GLY A 129 -6.57 15.82 -2.62
CA GLY A 129 -5.63 16.27 -1.60
C GLY A 129 -4.42 17.03 -2.17
N LEU A 130 -4.56 17.67 -3.32
CA LEU A 130 -3.46 18.40 -3.94
C LEU A 130 -3.32 19.82 -3.36
N SER A 131 -2.85 19.92 -2.12
CA SER A 131 -2.58 21.19 -1.45
C SER A 131 -1.54 22.08 -2.15
N ARG A 132 -0.83 21.56 -3.17
CA ARG A 132 0.12 22.34 -4.00
C ARG A 132 -0.55 23.31 -4.97
N LEU A 133 -1.87 23.19 -5.18
CA LEU A 133 -2.63 24.15 -6.00
C LEU A 133 -2.94 25.43 -5.23
N ASP A 134 -3.03 25.33 -3.91
CA ASP A 134 -3.31 26.42 -2.97
C ASP A 134 -1.98 26.95 -2.45
N GLY A 135 -1.43 27.90 -3.20
CA GLY A 135 -0.06 28.39 -3.01
C GLY A 135 0.12 29.26 -1.77
N ASP A 136 -0.92 29.98 -1.35
CA ASP A 136 -0.89 30.86 -0.19
C ASP A 136 -1.65 30.29 1.03
N GLY A 137 -2.45 29.23 0.85
CA GLY A 137 -3.08 28.50 1.95
C GLY A 137 -4.46 29.04 2.34
N ASP A 138 -5.09 29.85 1.48
CA ASP A 138 -6.41 30.43 1.73
C ASP A 138 -7.56 29.47 1.39
N GLY A 139 -7.24 28.35 0.75
CA GLY A 139 -8.20 27.34 0.32
C GLY A 139 -8.76 27.60 -1.07
N VAL A 140 -8.25 28.59 -1.83
CA VAL A 140 -8.53 28.81 -3.24
C VAL A 140 -7.41 28.19 -4.08
N PRO A 141 -7.65 27.06 -4.75
CA PRO A 141 -6.65 26.48 -5.63
C PRO A 141 -6.52 27.29 -6.92
N CYS A 142 -5.29 27.52 -7.37
CA CYS A 142 -5.01 28.09 -8.67
C CYS A 142 -5.64 29.47 -8.91
N GLU A 143 -5.22 30.46 -8.13
CA GLU A 143 -5.65 31.87 -8.21
C GLU A 143 -5.61 32.50 -9.62
N SER A 144 -4.79 31.97 -10.53
CA SER A 144 -4.77 32.43 -11.93
C SER A 144 -6.01 32.03 -12.75
N ILE A 145 -6.87 31.15 -12.21
CA ILE A 145 -8.02 30.53 -12.88
C ILE A 145 -9.32 30.68 -12.05
N CYS A 146 -9.27 31.13 -10.78
CA CYS A 146 -10.37 31.10 -9.79
C CYS A 146 -11.10 32.42 -9.48
#